data_AF-A0A7R7VR21-F1
#
_entry.id   AF-A0A7R7VR21-F1
#
_cell.length_a   1.000
_cell.length_b   1.000
_cell.length_c   1.000
_cell.angle_alpha   90.00
_cell.angle_beta   90.00
_cell.angle_gamma   90.00
#
_symmetry.space_group_name_H-M   'P 1'
#
loop_
_entity.id
_entity.type
_entity.pdbx_description
1 polymer ?
#
loop_
_entity_poly.entity_id
_entity_poly.type
_entity_poly.pdbx_seq_one_letter_code
_entity_poly.pdbx_strand_id
1 'polypeptide(L)'
;MTGITVGVLALQGAFVEHVHLLKKAAAGSSSGSQWEFIEVRTPQELERCDALILPGGESTTMSLVAERSNLLEPLREFVKVHRKPAWGTCAGLILLSESANRTKKGGQELIGGLEVRVNRNHFGRQTESFQAPLDLPFLESEQTSFPAVFIRAPVVEKIMYNQEGAQTGKETVVAPSKQPAAKTIAREVEVLASLPGRAARLANEGKEVNADKDTGDIVAVRQGNVFGTSFHPELTDDARIHAWWLRQVEESVKNKA
;
A
#
# COMPACT_ATOMS: atom_id res chain seq x y z
N MET A 1 -2.47 19.52 22.28
CA MET A 1 -2.41 18.96 20.92
C MET A 1 -1.56 17.71 20.98
N THR A 2 -2.06 16.59 20.46
CA THR A 2 -1.25 15.36 20.35
C THR A 2 -0.36 15.50 19.12
N GLY A 3 0.95 15.33 19.29
CA GLY A 3 1.88 15.24 18.17
C GLY A 3 1.76 13.85 17.54
N ILE A 4 1.66 13.78 16.21
CA ILE A 4 1.61 12.54 15.45
C ILE A 4 2.73 12.56 14.41
N THR A 5 3.60 11.56 14.45
CA THR A 5 4.71 11.42 13.50
C THR A 5 4.35 10.39 12.43
N VAL A 6 4.36 10.80 11.17
CA VAL A 6 4.16 9.91 10.03
C VAL A 6 5.48 9.74 9.29
N GLY A 7 5.96 8.50 9.23
CA GLY A 7 7.13 8.13 8.46
C GLY A 7 6.81 7.84 6.99
N VAL A 8 7.75 8.12 6.11
CA VAL A 8 7.76 7.64 4.72
C VAL A 8 9.05 6.87 4.47
N LEU A 9 8.93 5.59 4.12
CA LEU A 9 10.09 4.72 3.90
C LEU A 9 10.91 5.20 2.69
N ALA A 10 12.15 5.61 2.91
CA ALA A 10 12.98 6.32 1.93
C ALA A 10 14.16 5.50 1.41
N LEU A 11 13.89 4.25 1.00
CA LEU A 11 14.93 3.30 0.55
C LEU A 11 15.20 3.28 -0.96
N GLN A 12 14.20 3.58 -1.80
CA GLN A 12 14.35 3.38 -3.25
C GLN A 12 13.62 4.39 -4.15
N GLY A 13 12.54 5.06 -3.72
CA GLY A 13 11.90 6.12 -4.51
C GLY A 13 10.61 6.69 -3.91
N ALA A 14 10.06 7.72 -4.57
CA ALA A 14 8.74 8.33 -4.37
C ALA A 14 8.43 8.91 -2.97
N PHE A 15 9.39 8.91 -2.05
CA PHE A 15 9.19 9.39 -0.69
C PHE A 15 9.03 10.92 -0.61
N VAL A 16 9.72 11.69 -1.47
CA VAL A 16 9.66 13.16 -1.46
C VAL A 16 8.26 13.65 -1.85
N GLU A 17 7.70 13.06 -2.90
CA GLU A 17 6.36 13.37 -3.41
C GLU A 17 5.29 13.00 -2.37
N HIS A 18 5.44 11.85 -1.71
CA HIS A 18 4.59 11.47 -0.59
C HIS A 18 4.66 12.47 0.56
N VAL A 19 5.86 12.89 0.99
CA VAL A 19 6.03 13.91 2.05
C VAL A 19 5.41 15.24 1.63
N HIS A 20 5.55 15.64 0.37
CA HIS A 20 4.93 16.86 -0.16
C HIS A 20 3.41 16.82 -0.03
N LEU A 21 2.76 15.74 -0.49
CA LEU A 21 1.30 15.62 -0.42
C LEU A 21 0.79 15.44 1.02
N LEU A 22 1.56 14.81 1.91
CA LEU A 22 1.23 14.77 3.34
C LEU A 22 1.19 16.16 3.96
N LYS A 23 2.19 17.00 3.66
CA LYS A 23 2.21 18.41 4.11
C LYS A 23 1.03 19.20 3.54
N LYS A 24 0.72 19.02 2.25
CA LYS A 24 -0.44 19.65 1.60
C LYS A 24 -1.76 19.20 2.24
N ALA A 25 -1.92 17.90 2.50
CA ALA A 25 -3.08 17.32 3.16
C ALA A 25 -3.26 17.83 4.59
N ALA A 26 -2.18 17.89 5.36
CA ALA A 26 -2.22 18.41 6.73
C ALA A 26 -2.56 19.90 6.78
N ALA A 27 -2.01 20.71 5.86
CA ALA A 27 -2.31 22.15 5.77
C ALA A 27 -3.77 22.45 5.41
N GLY A 28 -4.41 21.56 4.63
CA GLY A 28 -5.83 21.67 4.29
C GLY A 28 -6.78 21.07 5.32
N SER A 29 -6.27 20.45 6.39
CA SER A 29 -7.09 19.77 7.39
C SER A 29 -7.33 20.67 8.61
N SER A 30 -8.58 20.77 9.06
CA SER A 30 -8.96 21.45 10.31
C SER A 30 -8.67 20.59 11.57
N SER A 31 -7.81 19.57 11.44
CA SER A 31 -7.46 18.63 12.51
C SER A 31 -6.79 19.33 13.69
N GLY A 32 -7.06 18.84 14.91
CA GLY A 32 -6.46 19.32 16.15
C GLY A 32 -5.09 18.70 16.48
N SER A 33 -4.56 17.84 15.61
CA SER A 33 -3.27 17.18 15.78
C SER A 33 -2.13 17.98 15.15
N GLN A 34 -0.95 17.94 15.79
CA GLN A 34 0.28 18.47 15.21
C GLN A 34 0.99 17.36 14.44
N TRP A 35 1.24 17.59 13.15
CA TRP A 35 1.81 16.59 12.25
C TRP A 35 3.32 16.80 12.06
N GLU A 36 4.10 15.74 12.28
CA GLU A 36 5.50 15.65 11.86
C GLU A 36 5.61 14.61 10.73
N PHE A 37 6.32 14.94 9.65
CA PHE A 37 6.55 14.05 8.52
C PHE A 37 8.04 13.80 8.37
N ILE A 38 8.48 12.55 8.54
CA ILE A 38 9.89 12.17 8.48
C ILE A 38 10.15 11.10 7.42
N GLU A 39 11.36 11.13 6.87
CA GLU A 39 11.87 10.06 6.04
C GLU A 39 12.45 8.96 6.93
N VAL A 40 12.17 7.69 6.60
CA VAL A 40 12.60 6.54 7.39
C VAL A 40 13.59 5.72 6.56
N ARG A 41 14.82 5.64 7.06
CA ARG A 41 15.93 4.82 6.50
C ARG A 41 16.52 3.87 7.53
N THR A 42 16.25 4.11 8.81
CA THR A 42 16.82 3.39 9.94
C THR A 42 15.76 2.92 10.94
N PRO A 43 16.05 1.89 11.75
CA PRO A 43 15.13 1.44 12.80
C PRO A 43 14.79 2.55 13.82
N GLN A 44 15.76 3.40 14.17
CA GLN A 44 15.56 4.48 15.14
C GLN A 44 14.59 5.55 14.61
N GLU A 45 14.60 5.84 13.31
CA GLU A 45 13.60 6.71 12.70
C GLU A 45 12.22 6.05 12.68
N LEU A 46 12.16 4.74 12.41
CA LEU A 46 10.90 3.98 12.41
C LEU A 46 10.24 3.96 13.80
N GLU A 47 11.03 3.82 14.86
CA GLU A 47 10.53 3.80 16.26
C GLU A 47 9.79 5.09 16.63
N ARG A 48 10.20 6.23 16.08
CA ARG A 48 9.55 7.53 16.28
C ARG A 48 8.18 7.65 15.62
N CYS A 49 7.87 6.80 14.65
CA CYS A 49 6.68 6.92 13.82
C CYS A 49 5.43 6.33 14.50
N ASP A 50 4.31 7.05 14.43
CA ASP A 50 2.99 6.55 14.78
C ASP A 50 2.31 5.83 13.61
N ALA A 51 2.64 6.25 12.39
CA ALA A 51 2.17 5.64 11.14
C ALA A 51 3.27 5.65 10.07
N LEU A 52 3.13 4.80 9.05
CA LEU A 52 4.15 4.62 8.02
C LEU A 52 3.54 4.51 6.61
N ILE A 53 4.11 5.24 5.65
CA ILE A 53 3.91 4.99 4.22
C ILE A 53 5.08 4.18 3.67
N LEU A 54 4.77 3.09 2.96
CA LEU A 54 5.69 2.36 2.11
C LEU A 54 5.41 2.78 0.66
N PRO A 55 6.26 3.63 0.07
CA PRO A 55 5.97 4.24 -1.22
C PRO A 55 6.19 3.26 -2.38
N GLY A 56 5.96 3.77 -3.60
CA GLY A 56 6.29 3.09 -4.85
C GLY A 56 7.81 2.92 -5.06
N GLY A 57 8.16 2.26 -6.17
CA GLY A 57 9.54 1.95 -6.51
C GLY A 57 9.74 0.53 -7.06
N GLU A 58 10.88 -0.06 -6.77
CA GLU A 58 11.26 -1.42 -7.10
C GLU A 58 11.29 -2.24 -5.79
N SER A 59 10.24 -3.05 -5.60
CA SER A 59 10.00 -3.74 -4.33
C SER A 59 11.09 -4.75 -3.96
N THR A 60 11.82 -5.30 -4.94
CA THR A 60 12.93 -6.22 -4.68
C THR A 60 14.13 -5.49 -4.08
N THR A 61 14.45 -4.32 -4.62
CA THR A 61 15.50 -3.42 -4.13
C THR A 61 15.12 -2.88 -2.76
N MET A 62 13.88 -2.45 -2.56
CA MET A 62 13.41 -2.01 -1.24
C MET A 62 13.57 -3.11 -0.19
N SER A 63 13.19 -4.35 -0.52
CA SER A 63 13.31 -5.51 0.38
C SER A 63 14.79 -5.84 0.69
N LEU A 64 15.64 -5.90 -0.33
CA LEU A 64 17.08 -6.15 -0.17
C LEU A 64 17.79 -5.06 0.65
N VAL A 65 17.43 -3.79 0.42
CA VAL A 65 17.98 -2.68 1.20
C VAL A 65 17.46 -2.73 2.64
N ALA A 66 16.16 -3.00 2.84
CA ALA A 66 15.60 -3.14 4.18
C ALA A 66 16.24 -4.29 4.97
N GLU A 67 16.51 -5.43 4.33
CA GLU A 67 17.23 -6.55 4.94
C GLU A 67 18.66 -6.15 5.32
N ARG A 68 19.43 -5.58 4.38
CA ARG A 68 20.82 -5.16 4.62
C ARG A 68 20.95 -4.07 5.68
N SER A 69 19.91 -3.27 5.87
CA SER A 69 19.84 -2.20 6.87
C SER A 69 19.17 -2.65 8.19
N ASN A 70 18.92 -3.95 8.38
CA ASN A 70 18.23 -4.52 9.56
C ASN A 70 16.85 -3.88 9.84
N LEU A 71 16.18 -3.38 8.80
CA LEU A 71 14.90 -2.68 8.90
C LEU A 71 13.71 -3.61 8.65
N LEU A 72 13.93 -4.76 8.01
CA LEU A 72 12.86 -5.67 7.61
C LEU A 72 12.06 -6.23 8.80
N GLU A 73 12.72 -6.70 9.85
CA GLU A 73 12.05 -7.19 11.07
C GLU A 73 11.33 -6.07 11.84
N PRO A 74 11.95 -4.89 12.09
CA PRO A 74 11.25 -3.74 12.64
C PRO A 74 9.99 -3.33 11.86
N LEU A 75 10.02 -3.39 10.53
CA LEU A 75 8.84 -3.11 9.70
C LEU A 75 7.72 -4.15 9.91
N ARG A 76 8.08 -5.44 10.02
CA ARG A 76 7.11 -6.50 10.34
C ARG A 76 6.49 -6.29 11.71
N GLU A 77 7.27 -5.92 12.71
CA GLU A 77 6.78 -5.64 14.06
C GLU A 77 5.88 -4.40 14.09
N PHE A 78 6.25 -3.33 13.40
CA PHE A 78 5.44 -2.12 13.23
C PHE A 78 4.03 -2.44 12.72
N VAL A 79 3.95 -3.25 11.67
CA VAL A 79 2.70 -3.57 10.98
C VAL A 79 1.90 -4.66 11.70
N LYS A 80 2.55 -5.77 12.07
CA LYS A 80 1.87 -7.00 12.51
C LYS A 80 1.71 -7.09 14.03
N VAL A 81 2.65 -6.55 14.80
CA VAL A 81 2.66 -6.64 16.27
C VAL A 81 2.08 -5.37 16.90
N HIS A 82 2.65 -4.21 16.59
CA HIS A 82 2.18 -2.92 17.12
C HIS A 82 0.88 -2.45 16.45
N ARG A 83 0.52 -3.05 15.31
CA ARG A 83 -0.68 -2.73 14.52
C ARG A 83 -0.77 -1.23 14.24
N LYS A 84 0.37 -0.55 14.01
CA LYS A 84 0.41 0.89 13.69
C LYS A 84 -0.08 1.11 12.26
N PRO A 85 -0.78 2.20 11.95
CA PRO A 85 -1.28 2.44 10.60
C PRO A 85 -0.17 2.39 9.55
N ALA A 86 -0.38 1.60 8.50
CA ALA A 86 0.58 1.43 7.42
C ALA A 86 -0.12 1.56 6.06
N TRP A 87 0.47 2.32 5.14
CA TRP A 87 -0.05 2.48 3.79
C TRP A 87 1.00 2.10 2.74
N GLY A 88 0.73 1.07 1.97
CA GLY A 88 1.57 0.66 0.85
C GLY A 88 1.04 1.18 -0.49
N THR A 89 1.85 1.93 -1.23
CA THR A 89 1.54 2.36 -2.61
C THR A 89 2.42 1.61 -3.61
N CYS A 90 1.83 1.10 -4.69
CA CYS A 90 2.51 0.34 -5.74
C CYS A 90 3.46 -0.75 -5.18
N ALA A 91 4.77 -0.52 -5.14
CA ALA A 91 5.76 -1.42 -4.54
C ALA A 91 5.48 -1.72 -3.05
N GLY A 92 5.01 -0.74 -2.29
CA GLY A 92 4.60 -0.90 -0.90
C GLY A 92 3.42 -1.85 -0.73
N LEU A 93 2.43 -1.84 -1.64
CA LEU A 93 1.33 -2.81 -1.63
C LEU A 93 1.88 -4.25 -1.79
N ILE A 94 2.87 -4.45 -2.66
CA ILE A 94 3.53 -5.76 -2.81
C ILE A 94 4.18 -6.15 -1.48
N LEU A 95 4.94 -5.26 -0.84
CA LEU A 95 5.63 -5.58 0.42
C LEU A 95 4.66 -5.91 1.56
N LEU A 96 3.50 -5.24 1.65
CA LEU A 96 2.50 -5.48 2.69
C LEU A 96 1.60 -6.70 2.42
N SER A 97 1.65 -7.27 1.23
CA SER A 97 0.87 -8.47 0.90
C SER A 97 1.41 -9.73 1.59
N GLU A 98 0.52 -10.64 1.96
CA GLU A 98 0.89 -11.96 2.46
C GLU A 98 1.48 -12.84 1.35
N SER A 99 1.13 -12.62 0.07
CA SER A 99 1.82 -13.29 -1.02
C SER A 99 1.96 -12.47 -2.31
N ALA A 100 3.02 -12.71 -3.08
CA ALA A 100 3.26 -12.06 -4.36
C ALA A 100 3.80 -13.02 -5.43
N ASN A 101 3.27 -12.92 -6.65
CA ASN A 101 3.71 -13.72 -7.81
C ASN A 101 4.80 -13.00 -8.64
N ARG A 102 5.41 -13.72 -9.60
CA ARG A 102 6.38 -13.19 -10.59
C ARG A 102 7.61 -12.56 -9.95
N THR A 103 8.17 -13.24 -8.95
CA THR A 103 9.36 -12.79 -8.23
C THR A 103 10.63 -13.05 -9.05
N LYS A 104 11.60 -12.12 -9.00
CA LYS A 104 12.90 -12.31 -9.64
C LYS A 104 13.73 -13.35 -8.87
N LYS A 105 14.61 -14.07 -9.57
CA LYS A 105 15.65 -14.90 -8.93
C LYS A 105 16.50 -14.01 -8.01
N GLY A 106 16.66 -14.41 -6.75
CA GLY A 106 17.33 -13.62 -5.70
C GLY A 106 16.50 -13.40 -4.45
N GLY A 107 15.20 -13.73 -4.49
CA GLY A 107 14.29 -13.61 -3.35
C GLY A 107 13.83 -12.17 -3.12
N GLN A 108 12.61 -12.00 -2.65
CA GLN A 108 12.13 -10.74 -2.10
C GLN A 108 11.32 -11.07 -0.86
N GLU A 109 11.83 -10.69 0.29
CA GLU A 109 11.09 -10.81 1.54
C GLU A 109 9.91 -9.83 1.58
N LEU A 110 8.77 -10.31 2.08
CA LEU A 110 7.56 -9.52 2.29
C LEU A 110 7.42 -9.14 3.77
N ILE A 111 6.74 -8.04 4.03
CA ILE A 111 6.39 -7.58 5.38
C ILE A 111 5.09 -8.26 5.82
N GLY A 112 4.11 -8.36 4.93
CA GLY A 112 2.77 -8.88 5.23
C GLY A 112 1.90 -7.88 5.99
N GLY A 113 0.74 -8.35 6.45
CA GLY A 113 -0.28 -7.51 7.10
C GLY A 113 -1.54 -7.25 6.24
N LEU A 114 -1.51 -7.58 4.95
CA LEU A 114 -2.68 -7.70 4.09
C LEU A 114 -2.82 -9.14 3.59
N GLU A 115 -3.90 -9.83 3.97
CA GLU A 115 -4.26 -11.19 3.56
C GLU A 115 -4.73 -11.22 2.09
N VAL A 116 -3.83 -10.84 1.20
CA VAL A 116 -4.05 -10.78 -0.24
C VAL A 116 -2.85 -11.35 -0.97
N ARG A 117 -3.12 -11.86 -2.17
CA ARG A 117 -2.11 -12.16 -3.17
C ARG A 117 -2.03 -11.03 -4.19
N VAL A 118 -0.82 -10.53 -4.41
CA VAL A 118 -0.54 -9.47 -5.37
C VAL A 118 0.17 -10.03 -6.61
N ASN A 119 -0.34 -9.69 -7.79
CA ASN A 119 0.32 -9.98 -9.07
C ASN A 119 1.11 -8.75 -9.53
N ARG A 120 2.42 -8.90 -9.73
CA ARG A 120 3.32 -7.81 -10.10
C ARG A 120 3.19 -7.44 -11.57
N ASN A 121 3.31 -6.14 -11.86
CA ASN A 121 3.34 -5.59 -13.21
C ASN A 121 2.18 -6.16 -14.06
N HIS A 122 0.97 -6.16 -13.50
CA HIS A 122 -0.17 -6.83 -14.13
C HIS A 122 -0.51 -6.20 -15.48
N PHE A 123 -0.42 -4.87 -15.55
CA PHE A 123 -0.71 -4.06 -16.73
C PHE A 123 0.44 -4.00 -17.76
N GLY A 124 1.52 -4.77 -17.59
CA GLY A 124 2.54 -4.96 -18.62
C GLY A 124 3.89 -4.25 -18.38
N ARG A 125 4.60 -3.90 -19.47
CA ARG A 125 5.99 -3.40 -19.43
C ARG A 125 6.03 -1.88 -19.15
N GLN A 126 7.23 -1.31 -18.90
CA GLN A 126 7.41 0.11 -18.54
C GLN A 126 6.79 1.12 -19.54
N THR A 127 6.56 0.72 -20.79
CA THR A 127 5.97 1.55 -21.85
C THR A 127 4.44 1.63 -21.80
N GLU A 128 3.79 0.95 -20.85
CA GLU A 128 2.33 0.84 -20.73
C GLU A 128 1.81 1.54 -19.45
N SER A 129 2.48 2.63 -19.02
CA SER A 129 1.96 3.48 -17.94
C SER A 129 0.79 4.32 -18.42
N PHE A 130 -0.25 4.44 -17.59
CA PHE A 130 -1.43 5.22 -17.94
C PHE A 130 -2.00 5.95 -16.73
N GLN A 131 -2.82 6.96 -17.00
CA GLN A 131 -3.64 7.63 -16.00
C GLN A 131 -5.11 7.31 -16.28
N ALA A 132 -5.86 6.97 -15.24
CA ALA A 132 -7.29 6.69 -15.36
C ALA A 132 -8.09 7.40 -14.26
N PRO A 133 -9.27 7.95 -14.59
CA PRO A 133 -10.22 8.39 -13.57
C PRO A 133 -10.67 7.17 -12.76
N LEU A 134 -10.42 7.19 -11.46
CA LEU A 134 -10.77 6.12 -10.53
C LEU A 134 -11.81 6.63 -9.53
N ASP A 135 -12.91 5.91 -9.40
CA ASP A 135 -13.87 6.17 -8.34
C ASP A 135 -13.32 5.66 -7.00
N LEU A 136 -13.33 6.53 -5.99
CA LEU A 136 -12.86 6.24 -4.64
C LEU A 136 -13.96 6.63 -3.63
N PRO A 137 -15.01 5.79 -3.48
CA PRO A 137 -16.20 6.14 -2.69
C PRO A 137 -15.89 6.52 -1.23
N PHE A 138 -14.81 5.96 -0.67
CA PHE A 138 -14.37 6.22 0.70
C PHE A 138 -13.79 7.63 0.93
N LEU A 139 -13.55 8.42 -0.12
CA LEU A 139 -13.06 9.79 0.04
C LEU A 139 -14.14 10.81 0.41
N GLU A 140 -15.43 10.42 0.38
CA GLU A 140 -16.59 11.27 0.76
C GLU A 140 -16.50 12.69 0.18
N SER A 141 -16.09 12.81 -1.09
CA SER A 141 -15.81 14.08 -1.75
C SER A 141 -16.84 14.37 -2.83
N GLU A 142 -17.35 15.60 -2.90
CA GLU A 142 -18.24 16.06 -3.98
C GLU A 142 -17.53 16.20 -5.33
N GLN A 143 -16.19 16.12 -5.34
CA GLN A 143 -15.37 16.24 -6.54
C GLN A 143 -15.36 14.94 -7.37
N THR A 144 -15.10 15.09 -8.66
CA THR A 144 -14.97 14.03 -9.65
C THR A 144 -13.93 12.96 -9.28
N SER A 145 -13.96 11.84 -10.02
CA SER A 145 -13.02 10.73 -10.00
C SER A 145 -11.57 11.14 -9.72
N PHE A 146 -10.87 10.35 -8.91
CA PHE A 146 -9.46 10.54 -8.59
C PHE A 146 -8.57 10.22 -9.80
N PRO A 147 -7.62 11.09 -10.18
CA PRO A 147 -6.80 10.90 -11.38
C PRO A 147 -5.63 9.92 -11.10
N ALA A 148 -5.95 8.63 -10.95
CA ALA A 148 -4.99 7.60 -10.56
C ALA A 148 -3.94 7.30 -11.63
N VAL A 149 -2.66 7.33 -11.24
CA VAL A 149 -1.51 7.05 -12.11
C VAL A 149 -1.02 5.62 -11.90
N PHE A 150 -1.03 4.82 -12.97
CA PHE A 150 -0.62 3.41 -12.96
C PHE A 150 0.68 3.25 -13.74
N ILE A 151 1.78 2.95 -13.03
CA ILE A 151 3.11 2.72 -13.63
C ILE A 151 3.56 1.32 -13.22
N ARG A 152 3.55 0.38 -14.17
CA ARG A 152 3.81 -1.04 -13.88
C ARG A 152 3.03 -1.55 -12.67
N ALA A 153 1.80 -1.07 -12.52
CA ALA A 153 1.07 -1.25 -11.28
C ALA A 153 0.84 -2.75 -10.98
N PRO A 154 1.00 -3.16 -9.72
CA PRO A 154 0.49 -4.45 -9.28
C PRO A 154 -1.05 -4.47 -9.30
N VAL A 155 -1.64 -5.65 -9.14
CA VAL A 155 -3.08 -5.79 -8.79
C VAL A 155 -3.25 -6.80 -7.68
N VAL A 156 -4.30 -6.64 -6.88
CA VAL A 156 -4.72 -7.68 -5.95
C VAL A 156 -5.44 -8.77 -6.76
N GLU A 157 -4.78 -9.91 -6.92
CA GLU A 157 -5.28 -11.04 -7.70
C GLU A 157 -6.29 -11.87 -6.90
N LYS A 158 -6.06 -12.01 -5.59
CA LYS A 158 -6.88 -12.86 -4.73
C LYS A 158 -6.89 -12.34 -3.30
N ILE A 159 -8.07 -12.28 -2.69
CA ILE A 159 -8.21 -12.13 -1.24
C ILE A 159 -8.05 -13.52 -0.61
N MET A 160 -7.19 -13.62 0.39
CA MET A 160 -6.91 -14.87 1.08
C MET A 160 -7.84 -14.99 2.28
N TYR A 161 -8.74 -15.96 2.26
CA TYR A 161 -9.45 -16.39 3.46
C TYR A 161 -8.51 -17.31 4.24
N ASN A 162 -8.51 -17.22 5.58
CA ASN A 162 -7.74 -18.10 6.47
C ASN A 162 -7.86 -19.56 6.02
N GLN A 163 -6.87 -20.03 5.26
CA GLN A 163 -6.70 -21.43 4.93
C GLN A 163 -5.45 -21.87 5.67
N GLU A 164 -5.64 -22.70 6.69
CA GLU A 164 -4.54 -23.43 7.33
C GLU A 164 -3.85 -24.29 6.26
N GLY A 165 -2.67 -23.87 5.80
CA GLY A 165 -1.88 -24.61 4.82
C GLY A 165 -0.85 -23.77 4.08
N ALA A 166 0.36 -24.30 3.94
CA ALA A 166 1.44 -23.66 3.19
C ALA A 166 1.07 -23.57 1.70
N GLN A 167 0.92 -22.36 1.17
CA GLN A 167 0.69 -22.14 -0.26
C GLN A 167 2.02 -22.29 -1.01
N THR A 168 2.22 -23.45 -1.65
CA THR A 168 3.42 -23.77 -2.44
C THR A 168 3.15 -23.54 -3.93
N GLY A 169 3.64 -22.40 -4.44
CA GLY A 169 3.73 -22.11 -5.88
C GLY A 169 5.19 -21.83 -6.25
N LYS A 170 5.70 -22.43 -7.33
CA LYS A 170 7.12 -22.33 -7.74
C LYS A 170 7.63 -20.90 -8.02
N GLU A 171 6.76 -19.89 -8.09
CA GLU A 171 7.09 -18.47 -8.33
C GLU A 171 6.36 -17.48 -7.39
N THR A 172 5.80 -17.98 -6.30
CA THR A 172 5.07 -17.18 -5.29
C THR A 172 5.94 -17.03 -4.04
N VAL A 173 6.08 -15.80 -3.55
CA VAL A 173 6.69 -15.54 -2.24
C VAL A 173 5.59 -15.27 -1.22
N VAL A 174 5.76 -15.75 0.01
CA VAL A 174 4.83 -15.60 1.13
C VAL A 174 5.51 -14.86 2.28
N ALA A 175 4.82 -13.94 2.95
CA ALA A 175 5.35 -13.24 4.11
C ALA A 175 5.56 -14.21 5.28
N PRO A 176 6.61 -14.03 6.11
CA PRO A 176 6.82 -14.90 7.25
C PRO A 176 5.70 -14.72 8.29
N SER A 177 5.22 -15.86 8.77
CA SER A 177 4.26 -15.95 9.86
C SER A 177 5.03 -15.99 11.19
N LYS A 178 5.23 -14.84 11.84
CA LYS A 178 5.40 -14.87 13.31
C LYS A 178 4.04 -15.28 13.85
N GLN A 179 3.97 -16.40 14.57
CA GLN A 179 2.73 -16.89 15.19
C GLN A 179 2.00 -15.70 15.83
N PRO A 180 0.76 -15.40 15.41
CA PRO A 180 0.01 -14.37 16.09
C PRO A 180 -0.21 -14.83 17.53
N ALA A 181 0.10 -13.96 18.49
CA ALA A 181 -0.44 -14.10 19.82
C ALA A 181 -1.95 -14.34 19.68
N ALA A 182 -2.41 -15.39 20.37
CA ALA A 182 -3.73 -16.00 20.29
C ALA A 182 -4.91 -15.05 19.97
N LYS A 183 -5.84 -15.53 19.13
CA LYS A 183 -7.23 -15.07 19.00
C LYS A 183 -7.41 -13.55 18.88
N THR A 184 -7.04 -12.97 17.74
CA THR A 184 -7.52 -11.63 17.37
C THR A 184 -8.46 -11.76 16.19
N ILE A 185 -9.66 -11.17 16.29
CA ILE A 185 -10.67 -11.13 15.24
C ILE A 185 -9.98 -10.62 13.96
N ALA A 186 -9.69 -11.53 13.03
CA ALA A 186 -9.14 -11.17 11.73
C ALA A 186 -10.19 -10.30 11.04
N ARG A 187 -9.95 -8.98 10.98
CA ARG A 187 -10.79 -8.10 10.17
C ARG A 187 -10.64 -8.55 8.73
N GLU A 188 -11.75 -8.77 8.04
CA GLU A 188 -11.77 -9.16 6.65
C GLU A 188 -11.10 -8.08 5.78
N VAL A 189 -10.60 -8.47 4.61
CA VAL A 189 -10.06 -7.53 3.63
C VAL A 189 -11.24 -6.79 2.97
N GLU A 190 -11.28 -5.47 3.17
CA GLU A 190 -12.23 -4.57 2.53
C GLU A 190 -11.69 -4.13 1.15
N VAL A 191 -12.48 -4.32 0.10
CA VAL A 191 -12.18 -3.78 -1.24
C VAL A 191 -12.70 -2.36 -1.31
N LEU A 192 -11.78 -1.40 -1.44
CA LEU A 192 -12.11 0.04 -1.43
C LEU A 192 -12.28 0.62 -2.84
N ALA A 193 -11.61 0.04 -3.84
CA ALA A 193 -11.78 0.44 -5.24
C ALA A 193 -11.34 -0.66 -6.21
N SER A 194 -12.03 -0.72 -7.35
CA SER A 194 -11.69 -1.56 -8.48
C SER A 194 -11.62 -0.73 -9.76
N LEU A 195 -10.59 -0.96 -10.58
CA LEU A 195 -10.45 -0.34 -11.89
C LEU A 195 -11.27 -1.14 -12.92
N PRO A 196 -12.30 -0.55 -13.56
CA PRO A 196 -13.11 -1.28 -14.54
C PRO A 196 -12.24 -1.74 -15.72
N GLY A 197 -12.47 -2.98 -16.19
CA GLY A 197 -11.70 -3.55 -17.31
C GLY A 197 -11.73 -2.69 -18.58
N ARG A 198 -12.83 -1.96 -18.83
CA ARG A 198 -12.95 -1.00 -19.94
C ARG A 198 -12.02 0.22 -19.77
N ALA A 199 -11.82 0.71 -18.55
CA ALA A 199 -10.92 1.84 -18.28
C ALA A 199 -9.46 1.43 -18.51
N ALA A 200 -9.08 0.22 -18.07
CA ALA A 200 -7.76 -0.36 -18.37
C ALA A 200 -7.54 -0.61 -19.87
N ARG A 201 -8.59 -0.93 -20.65
CA ARG A 201 -8.52 -1.10 -22.11
C ARG A 201 -8.35 0.24 -22.86
N LEU A 202 -9.12 1.26 -22.49
CA LEU A 202 -9.06 2.59 -23.13
C LEU A 202 -7.71 3.28 -22.91
N ALA A 203 -7.06 3.00 -21.78
CA ALA A 203 -5.74 3.49 -21.46
C ALA A 203 -4.59 2.80 -22.23
N ASN A 204 -4.82 1.63 -22.86
CA ASN A 204 -3.78 0.75 -23.40
C ASN A 204 -3.82 0.55 -24.93
N GLU A 205 -4.44 1.46 -25.70
CA GLU A 205 -4.45 1.47 -27.18
C GLU A 205 -4.46 0.08 -27.86
N GLY A 206 -5.48 -0.75 -27.57
CA GLY A 206 -5.85 -1.86 -28.46
C GLY A 206 -5.09 -3.19 -28.33
N LYS A 207 -4.80 -3.68 -27.11
CA LYS A 207 -4.50 -5.12 -26.92
C LYS A 207 -5.72 -5.89 -26.41
N GLU A 208 -5.96 -7.06 -27.01
CA GLU A 208 -6.95 -8.04 -26.55
C GLU A 208 -6.59 -8.52 -25.15
N VAL A 209 -7.37 -8.09 -24.16
CA VAL A 209 -7.38 -8.65 -22.82
C VAL A 209 -8.63 -9.50 -22.71
N ASN A 210 -8.47 -10.76 -22.32
CA ASN A 210 -9.52 -11.78 -22.21
C ASN A 210 -10.82 -11.20 -21.62
N ALA A 211 -11.91 -11.28 -22.38
CA ALA A 211 -13.17 -10.57 -22.15
C ALA A 211 -14.00 -11.08 -20.95
N ASP A 212 -13.46 -12.03 -20.17
CA ASP A 212 -14.21 -12.78 -19.16
C ASP A 212 -14.20 -12.15 -17.74
N LYS A 213 -13.85 -10.87 -17.62
CA LYS A 213 -13.84 -10.12 -16.36
C LYS A 213 -14.68 -8.84 -16.47
N ASP A 214 -15.99 -8.98 -16.31
CA ASP A 214 -16.85 -7.83 -15.94
C ASP A 214 -16.55 -7.33 -14.52
N THR A 215 -15.82 -8.12 -13.72
CA THR A 215 -15.27 -7.71 -12.43
C THR A 215 -13.93 -6.98 -12.63
N GLY A 216 -13.92 -5.67 -12.41
CA GLY A 216 -12.72 -4.83 -12.53
C GLY A 216 -11.56 -5.30 -11.64
N ASP A 217 -10.34 -4.84 -11.94
CA ASP A 217 -9.14 -5.19 -11.18
C ASP A 217 -9.14 -4.49 -9.82
N ILE A 218 -8.90 -5.21 -8.72
CA ILE A 218 -8.86 -4.63 -7.38
C ILE A 218 -7.58 -3.80 -7.23
N VAL A 219 -7.75 -2.49 -7.01
CA VAL A 219 -6.66 -1.51 -6.97
C VAL A 219 -6.51 -0.78 -5.64
N ALA A 220 -7.50 -0.84 -4.76
CA ALA A 220 -7.39 -0.37 -3.38
C ALA A 220 -8.04 -1.35 -2.39
N VAL A 221 -7.33 -1.70 -1.33
CA VAL A 221 -7.78 -2.60 -0.27
C VAL A 221 -7.38 -2.10 1.10
N ARG A 222 -8.11 -2.52 2.13
CA ARG A 222 -7.78 -2.24 3.54
C ARG A 222 -8.03 -3.47 4.39
N GLN A 223 -7.16 -3.70 5.37
CA GLN A 223 -7.36 -4.71 6.39
C GLN A 223 -6.83 -4.20 7.73
N GLY A 224 -7.74 -3.93 8.67
CA GLY A 224 -7.36 -3.39 9.98
C GLY A 224 -6.57 -2.08 9.87
N ASN A 225 -5.31 -2.09 10.31
CA ASN A 225 -4.39 -0.94 10.27
C ASN A 225 -3.68 -0.76 8.93
N VAL A 226 -3.87 -1.66 7.97
CA VAL A 226 -3.12 -1.66 6.72
C VAL A 226 -4.00 -1.21 5.55
N PHE A 227 -3.52 -0.23 4.80
CA PHE A 227 -4.12 0.27 3.56
C PHE A 227 -3.17 0.00 2.39
N GLY A 228 -3.71 -0.44 1.26
CA GLY A 228 -2.92 -0.81 0.09
C GLY A 228 -3.52 -0.25 -1.19
N THR A 229 -2.71 0.42 -2.01
CA THR A 229 -3.11 0.96 -3.31
C THR A 229 -2.14 0.56 -4.40
N SER A 230 -2.68 0.19 -5.56
CA SER A 230 -1.89 -0.26 -6.71
C SER A 230 -1.30 0.88 -7.55
N PHE A 231 -1.92 2.06 -7.48
CA PHE A 231 -1.51 3.26 -8.20
C PHE A 231 -0.58 4.16 -7.36
N HIS A 232 -0.07 5.19 -8.01
CA HIS A 232 0.81 6.22 -7.45
C HIS A 232 0.03 7.50 -7.12
N PRO A 233 -0.59 7.60 -5.93
CA PRO A 233 -1.30 8.82 -5.52
C PRO A 233 -0.36 10.02 -5.34
N GLU A 234 0.95 9.78 -5.25
CA GLU A 234 1.99 10.80 -5.12
C GLU A 234 2.34 11.52 -6.43
N LEU A 235 1.92 10.98 -7.57
CA LEU A 235 2.18 11.55 -8.90
C LEU A 235 1.03 12.43 -9.41
N THR A 236 0.15 12.86 -8.50
CA THR A 236 -0.94 13.81 -8.76
C THR A 236 -0.90 14.93 -7.73
N ASP A 237 -1.44 16.09 -8.08
CA ASP A 237 -1.63 17.20 -7.15
C ASP A 237 -2.82 16.98 -6.18
N ASP A 238 -3.60 15.92 -6.37
CA ASP A 238 -4.78 15.60 -5.56
C ASP A 238 -4.39 14.91 -4.24
N ALA A 239 -4.35 15.70 -3.16
CA ALA A 239 -4.01 15.23 -1.82
C ALA A 239 -5.18 14.59 -1.05
N ARG A 240 -6.36 14.40 -1.65
CA ARG A 240 -7.57 13.94 -0.93
C ARG A 240 -7.39 12.58 -0.28
N ILE A 241 -6.69 11.66 -0.95
CA ILE A 241 -6.41 10.33 -0.42
C ILE A 241 -5.42 10.37 0.76
N HIS A 242 -4.40 11.24 0.71
CA HIS A 242 -3.50 11.48 1.84
C HIS A 242 -4.25 12.11 3.00
N ALA A 243 -5.12 13.10 2.74
CA ALA A 243 -5.94 13.74 3.77
C ALA A 243 -6.90 12.75 4.43
N TRP A 244 -7.55 11.89 3.65
CA TRP A 244 -8.36 10.80 4.18
C TRP A 244 -7.53 9.87 5.06
N TRP A 245 -6.35 9.43 4.60
CA TRP A 245 -5.52 8.52 5.36
C TRP A 245 -4.99 9.16 6.65
N LEU A 246 -4.62 10.44 6.66
CA LEU A 246 -4.27 11.16 7.89
C LEU A 246 -5.40 11.16 8.92
N ARG A 247 -6.67 11.30 8.51
CA ARG A 247 -7.81 11.15 9.44
C ARG A 247 -7.87 9.76 10.04
N GLN A 248 -7.65 8.72 9.23
CA GLN A 248 -7.59 7.33 9.71
C GLN A 248 -6.43 7.10 10.69
N VAL A 249 -5.28 7.74 10.47
CA VAL A 249 -4.14 7.71 11.40
C VAL A 249 -4.53 8.39 12.72
N GLU A 250 -5.10 9.59 12.66
CA GLU A 250 -5.51 10.34 13.84
C GLU A 250 -6.51 9.56 14.70
N GLU A 251 -7.52 8.95 14.07
CA GLU A 251 -8.48 8.06 14.75
C GLU A 251 -7.79 6.85 15.37
N SER A 252 -6.87 6.20 14.65
CA SER A 252 -6.15 5.03 15.18
C SER A 252 -5.24 5.38 16.36
N VAL A 253 -4.62 6.56 16.37
CA VAL A 253 -3.76 7.00 17.48
C VAL A 253 -4.62 7.37 18.68
N LYS A 254 -5.73 8.09 18.48
CA LYS A 254 -6.68 8.43 19.57
C LYS A 254 -7.32 7.22 20.21
N ASN A 255 -7.65 6.19 19.44
CA ASN A 255 -8.26 4.95 19.96
C ASN A 255 -7.26 4.06 20.74
N LYS A 256 -5.96 4.33 20.66
CA LYS A 256 -4.90 3.60 21.40
C LYS A 256 -4.37 4.36 22.61
N ALA A 257 -4.59 5.68 22.68
CA ALA A 257 -4.20 6.54 23.79
C ALA A 257 -5.18 6.40 24.96
#